data_AF-A0A0T7APD1-F1
#
_entry.id   AF-A0A0T7APD1-F1
#
_cell.length_a   1.000
_cell.length_b   1.000
_cell.length_c   1.000
_cell.angle_alpha   90.00
_cell.angle_beta   90.00
_cell.angle_gamma   90.00
#
_symmetry.space_group_name_H-M   'P 1'
#
loop_
_entity.id
_entity.type
_entity.pdbx_description
1 polymer ?
#
loop_
_entity_poly.entity_id
_entity_poly.type
_entity_poly.pdbx_seq_one_letter_code
_entity_poly.pdbx_strand_id
1 'polypeptide(L)'
;MKTINYMLSLVAMFVFASCVDYSDATESVTAKVQVQLPKEFGTNNGLEGHTVLLQLGSTTYSAKTDAEGIATFANLTPDVYNISTSWDISAAEYKQITGSSEANSGATVSGSLNAQLISGAETLTLATTLSVKRDIVIGKIYVAGSKDKNGKAYRAGQYIELYNQSDDTVDVAGLYIGLLETDVPQAYTLANLHTDYADSVVLVKQVFRIPANSPYRVAPGGTVVLTNSAIDHSVNAPNEHNLLKADFEAKDKVGGKTQNNPDVPALLSVFNIYPTIANMNLTNNGQGVVIFRTTADVSQFKLTYKYGKTNGTQYMLLPKRHIIDGVDFLRHKATGTDVGEKRLYTDIDAGFTSINATAGLSGEVVYRKTSTTAANGKRILMDTNNSSNDFAVSASIAPRVYQ
;
A
#
# COMPACT_ATOMS: atom_id res chain seq x y z
N MET A 1 11.02 56.95 -80.86
CA MET A 1 10.49 56.27 -79.67
C MET A 1 11.59 55.36 -79.14
N LYS A 2 11.88 55.45 -77.83
CA LYS A 2 13.08 54.92 -77.18
C LYS A 2 13.08 53.39 -77.15
N THR A 3 14.14 52.77 -77.67
CA THR A 3 14.48 51.36 -77.51
C THR A 3 15.03 51.13 -76.10
N ILE A 4 14.37 50.28 -75.33
CA ILE A 4 14.80 49.86 -74.00
C ILE A 4 15.43 48.47 -74.14
N ASN A 5 16.73 48.39 -73.92
CA ASN A 5 17.46 47.14 -73.74
C ASN A 5 17.33 46.70 -72.28
N TYR A 6 16.82 45.49 -72.03
CA TYR A 6 17.02 44.81 -70.75
C TYR A 6 17.99 43.65 -70.91
N MET A 7 19.08 43.80 -70.18
CA MET A 7 20.22 42.90 -70.04
C MET A 7 19.78 41.64 -69.30
N LEU A 8 19.92 40.47 -69.94
CA LEU A 8 19.63 39.17 -69.34
C LEU A 8 20.82 38.78 -68.45
N SER A 9 20.64 38.83 -67.13
CA SER A 9 21.64 38.36 -66.15
C SER A 9 21.52 36.85 -65.97
N LEU A 10 22.58 36.12 -66.31
CA LEU A 10 22.72 34.67 -66.18
C LEU A 10 23.16 34.34 -64.74
N VAL A 11 22.24 33.89 -63.90
CA VAL A 11 22.56 33.37 -62.56
C VAL A 11 22.91 31.89 -62.68
N ALA A 12 24.20 31.57 -62.52
CA ALA A 12 24.69 30.20 -62.39
C ALA A 12 24.34 29.66 -60.99
N MET A 13 23.39 28.72 -60.94
CA MET A 13 22.99 28.02 -59.73
C MET A 13 23.94 26.84 -59.50
N PHE A 14 24.94 27.03 -58.63
CA PHE A 14 25.76 25.92 -58.12
C PHE A 14 24.91 25.10 -57.14
N VAL A 15 24.45 23.94 -57.58
CA VAL A 15 23.85 22.92 -56.71
C VAL A 15 25.01 22.17 -56.04
N PHE A 16 25.30 22.49 -54.78
CA PHE A 16 26.09 21.61 -53.93
C PHE A 16 25.22 20.40 -53.58
N ALA A 17 25.38 19.30 -54.33
CA ALA A 17 24.92 18.00 -53.89
C ALA A 17 25.85 17.52 -52.77
N SER A 18 25.47 17.75 -51.51
CA SER A 18 26.03 16.95 -50.42
C SER A 18 25.39 15.57 -50.52
N CYS A 19 26.09 14.62 -51.15
CA CYS A 19 25.82 13.22 -50.85
C CYS A 19 26.21 13.01 -49.39
N VAL A 20 25.21 12.94 -48.51
CA VAL A 20 25.39 12.30 -47.21
C VAL A 20 25.47 10.81 -47.52
N ASP A 21 26.64 10.22 -47.29
CA ASP A 21 26.83 8.78 -47.40
C ASP A 21 25.95 8.13 -46.31
N TYR A 22 24.87 7.46 -46.72
CA TYR A 22 23.98 6.68 -45.84
C TYR A 22 24.51 5.25 -45.65
N SER A 23 25.83 5.09 -45.56
CA SER A 23 26.48 3.81 -45.30
C SER A 23 26.87 3.74 -43.82
N ASP A 24 25.89 3.44 -42.94
CA ASP A 24 26.10 2.68 -41.67
C ASP A 24 24.87 2.66 -40.71
N ALA A 25 23.63 2.53 -41.21
CA ALA A 25 22.46 2.43 -40.31
C ALA A 25 21.41 1.37 -40.72
N THR A 26 21.84 0.25 -41.32
CA THR A 26 20.91 -0.81 -41.77
C THR A 26 21.24 -2.21 -41.30
N GLU A 27 22.36 -2.43 -40.60
CA GLU A 27 22.65 -3.73 -40.02
C GLU A 27 21.94 -3.89 -38.67
N SER A 28 21.18 -4.97 -38.54
CA SER A 28 20.53 -5.31 -37.30
C SER A 28 21.57 -5.75 -36.27
N VAL A 29 21.42 -5.32 -35.02
CA VAL A 29 22.36 -5.59 -33.93
C VAL A 29 21.87 -6.70 -33.01
N THR A 30 22.80 -7.28 -32.27
CA THR A 30 22.50 -8.20 -31.17
C THR A 30 22.74 -7.47 -29.86
N ALA A 31 21.79 -7.55 -28.93
CA ALA A 31 21.95 -7.03 -27.58
C ALA A 31 21.95 -8.17 -26.55
N LYS A 32 22.74 -8.01 -25.49
CA LYS A 32 22.72 -8.89 -24.33
C LYS A 32 22.35 -8.09 -23.09
N VAL A 33 21.40 -8.61 -22.30
CA VAL A 33 21.02 -8.03 -21.02
C VAL A 33 21.35 -9.02 -19.92
N GLN A 34 22.33 -8.68 -19.08
CA GLN A 34 22.71 -9.41 -17.89
C GLN A 34 21.83 -8.97 -16.72
N VAL A 35 20.94 -9.85 -16.27
CA VAL A 35 20.16 -9.61 -15.04
C VAL A 35 21.06 -9.83 -13.84
N GLN A 36 21.05 -8.88 -12.91
CA GLN A 36 21.67 -9.03 -11.59
C GLN A 36 20.61 -9.23 -10.53
N LEU A 37 20.83 -10.22 -9.67
CA LEU A 37 19.95 -10.49 -8.55
C LEU A 37 19.97 -9.35 -7.52
N PRO A 38 18.91 -9.18 -6.72
CA PRO A 38 18.93 -8.28 -5.58
C PRO A 38 20.02 -8.69 -4.58
N LYS A 39 20.56 -7.74 -3.83
CA LYS A 39 21.63 -7.99 -2.83
C LYS A 39 21.27 -9.03 -1.78
N GLU A 40 19.97 -9.21 -1.52
CA GLU A 40 19.42 -10.18 -0.58
C GLU A 40 19.59 -11.63 -1.07
N PHE A 41 19.76 -11.81 -2.38
CA PHE A 41 19.96 -13.11 -2.99
C PHE A 41 21.44 -13.45 -2.92
N GLY A 42 21.77 -14.62 -2.35
CA GLY A 42 23.12 -15.17 -2.44
C GLY A 42 23.50 -15.55 -3.88
N THR A 43 24.62 -16.23 -4.05
CA THR A 43 25.17 -16.57 -5.39
C THR A 43 24.42 -17.66 -6.17
N ASN A 44 23.36 -18.27 -5.61
CA ASN A 44 22.79 -19.54 -6.10
C ASN A 44 21.29 -19.53 -6.43
N ASN A 45 20.67 -18.36 -6.55
CA ASN A 45 19.25 -18.32 -6.95
C ASN A 45 19.16 -18.28 -8.48
N GLY A 46 18.53 -19.32 -9.05
CA GLY A 46 18.47 -19.56 -10.49
C GLY A 46 18.06 -18.31 -11.28
N LEU A 47 19.01 -17.80 -12.04
CA LEU A 47 18.82 -16.69 -12.97
C LEU A 47 18.26 -17.16 -14.30
N GLU A 48 18.15 -18.46 -14.53
CA GLU A 48 17.67 -19.05 -15.78
C GLU A 48 16.15 -18.92 -15.94
N GLY A 49 15.72 -18.60 -17.16
CA GLY A 49 14.32 -18.68 -17.57
C GLY A 49 13.46 -17.46 -17.25
N HIS A 50 14.02 -16.42 -16.64
CA HIS A 50 13.32 -15.15 -16.37
C HIS A 50 13.17 -14.33 -17.65
N THR A 51 12.02 -13.70 -17.82
CA THR A 51 11.73 -12.89 -19.00
C THR A 51 12.32 -11.49 -18.88
N VAL A 52 13.05 -11.06 -19.91
CA VAL A 52 13.49 -9.68 -20.12
C VAL A 52 12.73 -9.10 -21.31
N LEU A 53 12.32 -7.84 -21.20
CA LEU A 53 11.61 -7.10 -22.22
C LEU A 53 12.43 -5.89 -22.70
N LEU A 54 12.50 -5.69 -24.01
CA LEU A 54 12.99 -4.46 -24.65
C LEU A 54 11.82 -3.77 -25.34
N GLN A 55 11.60 -2.49 -25.04
CA GLN A 55 10.54 -1.67 -25.61
C GLN A 55 11.12 -0.58 -26.52
N LEU A 56 10.69 -0.54 -27.78
CA LEU A 56 10.95 0.54 -28.73
C LEU A 56 9.61 1.11 -29.23
N GLY A 57 9.24 2.29 -28.75
CA GLY A 57 7.92 2.86 -29.04
C GLY A 57 6.79 1.91 -28.58
N SER A 58 5.97 1.43 -29.51
CA SER A 58 4.91 0.45 -29.24
C SER A 58 5.36 -1.02 -29.40
N THR A 59 6.57 -1.27 -29.91
CA THR A 59 7.08 -2.62 -30.16
C THR A 59 7.78 -3.18 -28.93
N THR A 60 7.43 -4.40 -28.53
CA THR A 60 8.06 -5.14 -27.43
C THR A 60 8.78 -6.36 -27.97
N TYR A 61 10.05 -6.52 -27.60
CA TYR A 61 10.84 -7.73 -27.80
C TYR A 61 10.98 -8.47 -26.46
N SER A 62 11.02 -9.79 -26.49
CA SER A 62 11.15 -10.62 -25.30
C SER A 62 12.21 -11.70 -25.49
N ALA A 63 13.03 -11.92 -24.47
CA ALA A 63 13.98 -13.03 -24.40
C ALA A 63 14.01 -13.58 -22.96
N LYS A 64 14.36 -14.85 -22.83
CA LYS A 64 14.61 -15.47 -21.52
C LYS A 64 16.10 -15.44 -21.20
N THR A 65 16.41 -15.33 -19.92
CA THR A 65 17.77 -15.46 -19.40
C THR A 65 18.25 -16.92 -19.47
N ASP A 66 19.54 -17.11 -19.76
CA ASP A 66 20.27 -18.37 -19.63
C ASP A 66 20.72 -18.63 -18.17
N ALA A 67 21.51 -19.70 -17.96
CA ALA A 67 22.03 -20.08 -16.65
C ALA A 67 22.88 -18.99 -15.99
N GLU A 68 23.54 -18.16 -16.79
CA GLU A 68 24.33 -17.01 -16.35
C GLU A 68 23.48 -15.76 -16.11
N GLY A 69 22.18 -15.78 -16.43
CA GLY A 69 21.28 -14.63 -16.29
C GLY A 69 21.28 -13.67 -17.47
N ILE A 70 21.74 -14.11 -18.64
CA ILE A 70 21.86 -13.29 -19.84
C ILE A 70 20.67 -13.56 -20.77
N ALA A 71 19.91 -12.51 -21.07
CA ALA A 71 18.91 -12.53 -22.14
C ALA A 71 19.53 -11.98 -23.43
N THR A 72 19.51 -12.78 -24.51
CA THR A 72 20.07 -12.38 -25.81
C THR A 72 18.96 -12.04 -26.81
N PHE A 73 19.05 -10.87 -27.42
CA PHE A 73 18.12 -10.37 -28.44
C PHE A 73 18.86 -10.21 -29.75
N ALA A 74 18.47 -10.97 -30.78
CA ALA A 74 19.04 -10.86 -32.12
C ALA A 74 18.16 -9.98 -33.01
N ASN A 75 18.76 -9.45 -34.08
CA ASN A 75 18.08 -8.72 -35.15
C ASN A 75 17.34 -7.45 -34.68
N LEU A 76 17.90 -6.70 -33.72
CA LEU A 76 17.35 -5.43 -33.27
C LEU A 76 17.75 -4.29 -34.20
N THR A 77 16.87 -3.31 -34.38
CA THR A 77 17.23 -2.04 -35.00
C THR A 77 18.06 -1.21 -34.01
N PRO A 78 19.22 -0.65 -34.41
CA PRO A 78 19.96 0.28 -33.56
C PRO A 78 19.10 1.48 -33.15
N ASP A 79 18.76 1.61 -31.87
CA ASP A 79 17.91 2.69 -31.35
C ASP A 79 17.95 2.71 -29.80
N VAL A 80 17.12 3.56 -29.19
CA VAL A 80 16.97 3.74 -27.76
C VAL A 80 15.79 2.92 -27.23
N TYR A 81 16.06 1.98 -26.34
CA TYR A 81 15.09 1.04 -25.77
C TYR A 81 14.87 1.28 -24.28
N ASN A 82 13.68 0.94 -23.79
CA ASN A 82 13.46 0.70 -22.35
C ASN A 82 13.58 -0.79 -22.07
N ILE A 83 14.26 -1.15 -20.99
CA ILE A 83 14.58 -2.53 -20.63
C ILE A 83 13.90 -2.83 -19.30
N SER A 84 13.24 -3.99 -19.17
CA SER A 84 12.63 -4.40 -17.90
C SER A 84 12.62 -5.91 -17.69
N THR A 85 12.55 -6.31 -16.43
CA THR A 85 12.30 -7.69 -16.01
C THR A 85 11.47 -7.68 -14.71
N SER A 86 10.63 -8.68 -14.52
CA SER A 86 9.86 -8.87 -13.29
C SER A 86 9.48 -10.34 -13.12
N TRP A 87 9.65 -10.88 -11.92
CA TRP A 87 9.12 -12.19 -11.53
C TRP A 87 8.82 -12.23 -10.04
N ASP A 88 7.95 -13.16 -9.65
CA ASP A 88 7.55 -13.33 -8.26
C ASP A 88 8.30 -14.48 -7.60
N ILE A 89 8.54 -14.33 -6.29
CA ILE A 89 8.99 -15.38 -5.40
C ILE A 89 7.94 -15.61 -4.30
N SER A 90 7.77 -16.87 -3.90
CA SER A 90 6.86 -17.25 -2.83
C SER A 90 7.35 -16.80 -1.45
N ALA A 91 6.46 -16.83 -0.45
CA ALA A 91 6.83 -16.59 0.95
C ALA A 91 7.90 -17.57 1.47
N ALA A 92 7.87 -18.81 0.98
CA ALA A 92 8.83 -19.84 1.34
C ALA A 92 10.22 -19.52 0.76
N GLU A 93 10.28 -19.16 -0.52
CA GLU A 93 11.52 -18.72 -1.18
C GLU A 93 12.05 -17.45 -0.53
N TYR A 94 11.20 -16.44 -0.28
CA TYR A 94 11.60 -15.22 0.41
C TYR A 94 12.25 -15.52 1.77
N LYS A 95 11.64 -16.43 2.56
CA LYS A 95 12.20 -16.83 3.85
C LYS A 95 13.51 -17.59 3.71
N GLN A 96 13.65 -18.44 2.70
CA GLN A 96 14.91 -19.13 2.41
C GLN A 96 16.02 -18.15 2.01
N ILE A 97 15.68 -17.13 1.23
CA ILE A 97 16.62 -16.14 0.68
C ILE A 97 17.07 -15.16 1.76
N THR A 98 16.12 -14.59 2.50
CA THR A 98 16.37 -13.47 3.41
C THR A 98 16.52 -13.88 4.88
N GLY A 99 16.08 -15.09 5.24
CA GLY A 99 15.87 -15.50 6.63
C GLY A 99 14.66 -14.83 7.31
N SER A 100 14.00 -13.86 6.66
CA SER A 100 12.86 -13.11 7.17
C SER A 100 11.52 -13.79 6.82
N SER A 101 10.56 -13.74 7.73
CA SER A 101 9.20 -14.23 7.50
C SER A 101 8.19 -13.10 7.27
N GLU A 102 8.65 -11.91 6.91
CA GLU A 102 7.79 -10.73 6.74
C GLU A 102 6.94 -10.79 5.46
N ALA A 103 7.42 -11.46 4.41
CA ALA A 103 6.74 -11.58 3.13
C ALA A 103 5.70 -12.71 3.10
N ASN A 104 4.60 -12.55 3.83
CA ASN A 104 3.54 -13.56 3.93
C ASN A 104 2.87 -13.92 2.59
N SER A 105 2.90 -13.00 1.61
CA SER A 105 2.38 -13.19 0.25
C SER A 105 3.48 -13.37 -0.79
N GLY A 106 4.73 -13.55 -0.36
CA GLY A 106 5.90 -13.53 -1.24
C GLY A 106 6.38 -12.12 -1.58
N ALA A 107 7.21 -12.03 -2.60
CA ALA A 107 7.84 -10.79 -3.02
C ALA A 107 8.00 -10.77 -4.55
N THR A 108 8.19 -9.60 -5.11
CA THR A 108 8.49 -9.41 -6.53
C THR A 108 9.94 -8.96 -6.67
N VAL A 109 10.67 -9.60 -7.57
CA VAL A 109 11.97 -9.14 -8.04
C VAL A 109 11.74 -8.39 -9.34
N SER A 110 12.22 -7.16 -9.44
CA SER A 110 12.03 -6.35 -10.65
C SER A 110 13.21 -5.43 -10.91
N GLY A 111 13.44 -5.09 -12.17
CA GLY A 111 14.45 -4.11 -12.59
C GLY A 111 14.05 -3.40 -13.86
N SER A 112 14.46 -2.15 -14.01
CA SER A 112 14.22 -1.36 -15.22
C SER A 112 15.36 -0.42 -15.55
N LEU A 113 15.68 -0.28 -16.83
CA LEU A 113 16.53 0.78 -17.37
C LEU A 113 15.76 1.53 -18.44
N ASN A 114 15.74 2.85 -18.35
CA ASN A 114 15.06 3.70 -19.32
C ASN A 114 16.07 4.30 -20.29
N ALA A 115 15.63 4.50 -21.54
CA ALA A 115 16.39 5.19 -22.58
C ALA A 115 17.83 4.68 -22.80
N GLN A 116 17.98 3.36 -22.98
CA GLN A 116 19.26 2.72 -23.25
C GLN A 116 19.51 2.64 -24.76
N LEU A 117 20.58 3.28 -25.24
CA LEU A 117 21.02 3.14 -26.62
C LEU A 117 21.57 1.74 -26.86
N ILE A 118 21.01 1.04 -27.83
CA ILE A 118 21.49 -0.26 -28.30
C ILE A 118 21.98 -0.06 -29.73
N SER A 119 23.28 -0.17 -29.95
CA SER A 119 23.92 0.01 -31.27
C SER A 119 24.98 -1.06 -31.59
N GLY A 120 25.10 -2.12 -30.78
CA GLY A 120 26.10 -3.17 -30.95
C GLY A 120 26.03 -4.25 -29.87
N ALA A 121 27.01 -5.16 -29.86
CA ALA A 121 27.07 -6.36 -29.01
C ALA A 121 27.47 -6.12 -27.54
N GLU A 122 27.13 -4.96 -26.97
CA GLU A 122 27.41 -4.66 -25.57
C GLU A 122 26.47 -5.44 -24.65
N THR A 123 26.99 -5.80 -23.48
CA THR A 123 26.19 -6.43 -22.43
C THR A 123 25.73 -5.37 -21.44
N LEU A 124 24.44 -5.07 -21.45
CA LEU A 124 23.81 -4.15 -20.53
C LEU A 124 23.52 -4.86 -19.21
N THR A 125 23.83 -4.20 -18.09
CA THR A 125 23.60 -4.75 -16.76
C THR A 125 22.28 -4.23 -16.19
N LEU A 126 21.32 -5.12 -15.91
CA LEU A 126 20.03 -4.80 -15.34
C LEU A 126 20.00 -5.20 -13.85
N ALA A 127 20.24 -4.22 -12.97
CA ALA A 127 20.09 -4.43 -11.53
C ALA A 127 18.61 -4.58 -11.14
N THR A 128 18.32 -5.55 -10.28
CA THR A 128 16.97 -5.79 -9.76
C THR A 128 16.87 -5.50 -8.27
N THR A 129 15.66 -5.21 -7.81
CA THR A 129 15.31 -4.99 -6.42
C THR A 129 14.27 -6.01 -5.97
N LEU A 130 14.33 -6.40 -4.69
CA LEU A 130 13.34 -7.25 -4.06
C LEU A 130 12.32 -6.37 -3.33
N SER A 131 11.03 -6.50 -3.68
CA SER A 131 9.92 -5.78 -3.06
C SER A 131 8.92 -6.75 -2.47
N VAL A 132 8.68 -6.69 -1.15
CA VAL A 132 7.69 -7.56 -0.48
C VAL A 132 6.30 -7.27 -1.03
N LYS A 133 5.56 -8.31 -1.44
CA LYS A 133 4.16 -8.18 -1.84
C LYS A 133 3.33 -7.89 -0.59
N ARG A 134 2.86 -6.64 -0.49
CA ARG A 134 1.84 -6.24 0.48
C ARG A 134 0.51 -6.20 -0.21
N ASP A 135 -0.15 -7.34 -0.26
CA ASP A 135 -1.37 -7.49 -1.04
C ASP A 135 -2.48 -6.55 -0.59
N ILE A 136 -2.72 -6.52 0.72
CA ILE A 136 -3.79 -5.74 1.34
C ILE A 136 -3.16 -4.74 2.28
N VAL A 137 -3.58 -3.48 2.14
CA VAL A 137 -3.15 -2.36 2.96
C VAL A 137 -4.33 -1.60 3.55
N ILE A 138 -4.09 -0.83 4.61
CA ILE A 138 -5.04 0.12 5.18
C ILE A 138 -5.07 1.35 4.26
N GLY A 139 -6.14 1.47 3.49
CA GLY A 139 -6.32 2.57 2.53
C GLY A 139 -6.94 3.81 3.15
N LYS A 140 -7.90 3.66 4.08
CA LYS A 140 -8.53 4.79 4.78
C LYS A 140 -8.89 4.48 6.23
N ILE A 141 -8.84 5.52 7.05
CA ILE A 141 -9.32 5.51 8.43
C ILE A 141 -10.21 6.75 8.61
N TYR A 142 -11.50 6.53 8.85
CA TYR A 142 -12.46 7.60 9.15
C TYR A 142 -12.92 7.48 10.61
N VAL A 143 -12.31 8.30 11.47
CA VAL A 143 -12.62 8.36 12.90
C VAL A 143 -13.05 9.74 13.39
N ALA A 144 -12.93 10.78 12.55
CA ALA A 144 -13.28 12.16 12.89
C ALA A 144 -14.73 12.28 13.34
N GLY A 145 -15.64 11.58 12.67
CA GLY A 145 -17.07 11.84 12.73
C GLY A 145 -17.40 13.24 12.19
N SER A 146 -18.64 13.67 12.35
CA SER A 146 -19.14 14.95 11.88
C SER A 146 -20.20 15.54 12.83
N LYS A 147 -20.91 16.58 12.38
CA LYS A 147 -22.09 17.09 13.07
C LYS A 147 -23.37 16.65 12.35
N ASP A 148 -24.37 16.24 13.12
CA ASP A 148 -25.71 16.01 12.59
C ASP A 148 -26.40 17.32 12.17
N LYS A 149 -27.59 17.20 11.58
CA LYS A 149 -28.42 18.34 11.15
C LYS A 149 -28.78 19.34 12.27
N ASN A 150 -28.65 18.94 13.53
CA ASN A 150 -28.91 19.76 14.71
C ASN A 150 -27.61 20.28 15.36
N GLY A 151 -26.46 20.08 14.72
CA GLY A 151 -25.14 20.50 15.22
C GLY A 151 -24.57 19.62 16.33
N LYS A 152 -25.17 18.46 16.64
CA LYS A 152 -24.68 17.51 17.64
C LYS A 152 -23.62 16.57 17.05
N ALA A 153 -22.75 16.06 17.91
CA ALA A 153 -21.71 15.12 17.49
C ALA A 153 -22.31 13.84 16.90
N TYR A 154 -21.84 13.45 15.72
CA TYR A 154 -22.23 12.23 15.02
C TYR A 154 -20.98 11.40 14.71
N ARG A 155 -20.94 10.15 15.19
CA ARG A 155 -19.79 9.25 15.02
C ARG A 155 -20.20 7.84 14.57
N ALA A 156 -21.46 7.64 14.22
CA ALA A 156 -21.95 6.32 13.85
C ALA A 156 -21.38 5.83 12.50
N GLY A 157 -20.99 6.76 11.61
CA GLY A 157 -20.45 6.45 10.27
C GLY A 157 -18.96 6.20 10.21
N GLN A 158 -18.29 5.96 11.34
CA GLN A 158 -16.86 5.63 11.36
C GLN A 158 -16.57 4.31 10.62
N TYR A 159 -15.44 4.24 9.92
CA TYR A 159 -15.02 3.05 9.18
C TYR A 159 -13.50 2.94 9.03
N ILE A 160 -13.05 1.73 8.72
CA ILE A 160 -11.71 1.43 8.21
C ILE A 160 -11.89 0.83 6.82
N GLU A 161 -11.08 1.25 5.85
CA GLU A 161 -11.09 0.71 4.49
C GLU A 161 -9.75 0.06 4.18
N LEU A 162 -9.81 -1.18 3.71
CA LEU A 162 -8.67 -1.92 3.18
C LEU A 162 -8.65 -1.82 1.65
N TYR A 163 -7.47 -1.88 1.06
CA TYR A 163 -7.25 -1.81 -0.38
C TYR A 163 -6.38 -2.97 -0.85
N ASN A 164 -6.79 -3.64 -1.93
CA ASN A 164 -5.93 -4.61 -2.61
C ASN A 164 -5.02 -3.89 -3.61
N GLN A 165 -3.76 -3.69 -3.25
CA GLN A 165 -2.76 -3.08 -4.13
C GLN A 165 -1.98 -4.10 -4.98
N SER A 166 -2.16 -5.40 -4.76
CA SER A 166 -1.55 -6.44 -5.61
C SER A 166 -2.12 -6.42 -7.03
N ASP A 167 -1.43 -7.09 -7.95
CA ASP A 167 -1.93 -7.39 -9.30
C ASP A 167 -2.84 -8.62 -9.34
N ASP A 168 -3.01 -9.31 -8.21
CA ASP A 168 -3.78 -10.54 -8.09
C ASP A 168 -5.09 -10.35 -7.30
N THR A 169 -6.01 -11.29 -7.46
CA THR A 169 -7.19 -11.35 -6.58
C THR A 169 -6.77 -11.92 -5.23
N VAL A 170 -7.08 -11.20 -4.16
CA VAL A 170 -6.64 -11.57 -2.79
C VAL A 170 -7.83 -12.00 -1.96
N ASP A 171 -7.69 -13.15 -1.27
CA ASP A 171 -8.66 -13.57 -0.26
C ASP A 171 -8.39 -12.85 1.05
N VAL A 172 -9.37 -12.11 1.58
CA VAL A 172 -9.28 -11.45 2.90
C VAL A 172 -10.02 -12.20 4.01
N ALA A 173 -10.62 -13.36 3.70
CA ALA A 173 -11.25 -14.19 4.72
C ALA A 173 -10.27 -14.51 5.84
N GLY A 174 -10.71 -14.32 7.09
CA GLY A 174 -9.89 -14.57 8.26
C GLY A 174 -8.83 -13.52 8.57
N LEU A 175 -8.71 -12.43 7.81
CA LEU A 175 -7.83 -11.30 8.14
C LEU A 175 -8.26 -10.65 9.46
N TYR A 176 -7.29 -10.32 10.31
CA TYR A 176 -7.53 -9.67 11.59
C TYR A 176 -7.28 -8.17 11.51
N ILE A 177 -8.08 -7.42 12.28
CA ILE A 177 -7.97 -5.98 12.49
C ILE A 177 -7.76 -5.75 13.98
N GLY A 178 -6.57 -5.25 14.33
CA GLY A 178 -6.21 -4.86 15.68
C GLY A 178 -6.36 -3.36 15.86
N LEU A 179 -7.11 -2.95 16.88
CA LEU A 179 -7.16 -1.57 17.35
C LEU A 179 -6.16 -1.42 18.48
N LEU A 180 -5.17 -0.55 18.32
CA LEU A 180 -4.17 -0.29 19.36
C LEU A 180 -4.81 0.32 20.60
N GLU A 181 -4.17 0.14 21.75
CA GLU A 181 -4.55 0.82 22.99
C GLU A 181 -4.62 2.34 22.82
N THR A 182 -5.47 3.02 23.59
CA THR A 182 -5.70 4.47 23.43
C THR A 182 -5.65 5.19 24.77
N ASP A 183 -4.96 4.64 25.77
CA ASP A 183 -4.80 5.29 27.06
C ASP A 183 -3.95 6.55 26.92
N VAL A 184 -4.24 7.55 27.76
CA VAL A 184 -3.43 8.76 27.93
C VAL A 184 -3.19 8.97 29.43
N PRO A 185 -1.94 8.84 29.93
CA PRO A 185 -0.75 8.37 29.22
C PRO A 185 -0.90 6.90 28.77
N GLN A 186 -0.16 6.50 27.73
CA GLN A 186 -0.23 5.17 27.11
C GLN A 186 -0.14 4.02 28.11
N ALA A 187 -0.76 2.88 27.79
CA ALA A 187 -0.64 1.68 28.61
C ALA A 187 0.83 1.22 28.72
N TYR A 188 1.56 1.33 27.61
CA TYR A 188 3.01 1.14 27.50
C TYR A 188 3.58 2.20 26.55
N THR A 189 4.72 2.79 26.89
CA THR A 189 5.53 3.54 25.91
C THR A 189 6.34 2.55 25.07
N LEU A 190 6.84 2.99 23.90
CA LEU A 190 7.76 2.17 23.09
C LEU A 190 9.03 1.81 23.88
N ALA A 191 9.54 2.69 24.74
CA ALA A 191 10.70 2.39 25.59
C ALA A 191 10.42 1.28 26.62
N ASN A 192 9.21 1.25 27.20
CA ASN A 192 8.81 0.18 28.10
C ASN A 192 8.68 -1.14 27.34
N LEU A 193 8.13 -1.12 26.12
CA LEU A 193 8.03 -2.34 25.30
C LEU A 193 9.38 -2.87 24.84
N HIS A 194 10.33 -1.97 24.53
CA HIS A 194 11.70 -2.34 24.27
C HIS A 194 12.31 -3.09 25.44
N THR A 195 12.13 -2.55 26.66
CA THR A 195 12.71 -3.12 27.88
C THR A 195 12.08 -4.47 28.24
N ASP A 196 10.74 -4.55 28.27
CA ASP A 196 10.03 -5.74 28.77
C ASP A 196 9.89 -6.85 27.71
N TYR A 197 9.90 -6.49 26.42
CA TYR A 197 9.53 -7.40 25.32
C TYR A 197 10.46 -7.31 24.09
N ALA A 198 11.57 -6.58 24.15
CA ALA A 198 12.54 -6.45 23.05
C ALA A 198 11.88 -6.11 21.70
N ASP A 199 10.95 -5.14 21.72
CA ASP A 199 10.21 -4.65 20.54
C ASP A 199 9.41 -5.72 19.76
N SER A 200 9.13 -6.87 20.40
CA SER A 200 8.52 -8.02 19.71
C SER A 200 6.99 -7.97 19.63
N VAL A 201 6.35 -7.03 20.32
CA VAL A 201 4.88 -6.96 20.48
C VAL A 201 4.36 -5.53 20.43
N VAL A 202 3.10 -5.36 20.01
CA VAL A 202 2.32 -4.12 20.19
C VAL A 202 1.13 -4.40 21.10
N LEU A 203 0.59 -3.37 21.75
CA LEU A 203 -0.59 -3.51 22.62
C LEU A 203 -1.88 -3.17 21.88
N VAL A 204 -2.82 -4.10 21.90
CA VAL A 204 -4.15 -3.93 21.30
C VAL A 204 -5.26 -3.96 22.34
N LYS A 205 -6.29 -3.11 22.16
CA LYS A 205 -7.49 -3.03 23.00
C LYS A 205 -8.67 -3.83 22.44
N GLN A 206 -8.73 -3.99 21.12
CA GLN A 206 -9.73 -4.80 20.46
C GLN A 206 -9.11 -5.51 19.26
N VAL A 207 -9.58 -6.72 18.99
CA VAL A 207 -9.26 -7.48 17.79
C VAL A 207 -10.56 -7.97 17.16
N PHE A 208 -10.74 -7.65 15.89
CA PHE A 208 -11.81 -8.15 15.05
C PHE A 208 -11.24 -9.05 13.96
N ARG A 209 -12.07 -9.94 13.41
CA ARG A 209 -11.69 -10.82 12.30
C ARG A 209 -12.78 -10.85 11.25
N ILE A 210 -12.38 -10.74 9.98
CA ILE A 210 -13.26 -11.08 8.86
C ILE A 210 -13.62 -12.57 8.97
N PRO A 211 -14.89 -12.98 8.88
CA PRO A 211 -15.28 -14.39 8.91
C PRO A 211 -14.43 -15.25 7.96
N ALA A 212 -14.04 -16.43 8.42
CA ALA A 212 -13.15 -17.34 7.67
C ALA A 212 -13.88 -18.59 7.13
N ASN A 213 -15.21 -18.63 7.25
CA ASN A 213 -16.04 -19.76 6.83
C ASN A 213 -16.20 -19.86 5.30
N SER A 214 -15.96 -18.78 4.58
CA SER A 214 -15.94 -18.75 3.11
C SER A 214 -14.91 -17.72 2.62
N PRO A 215 -14.26 -17.97 1.49
CA PRO A 215 -13.43 -16.98 0.82
C PRO A 215 -14.14 -15.64 0.61
N TYR A 216 -13.42 -14.54 0.79
CA TYR A 216 -13.85 -13.20 0.36
C TYR A 216 -12.78 -12.63 -0.57
N ARG A 217 -13.07 -12.65 -1.87
CA ARG A 217 -12.10 -12.35 -2.92
C ARG A 217 -12.19 -10.89 -3.33
N VAL A 218 -11.09 -10.17 -3.19
CA VAL A 218 -10.94 -8.77 -3.54
C VAL A 218 -10.09 -8.69 -4.81
N ALA A 219 -10.67 -8.22 -5.92
CA ALA A 219 -9.94 -8.04 -7.16
C ALA A 219 -8.81 -6.99 -7.00
N PRO A 220 -7.80 -6.96 -7.91
CA PRO A 220 -6.81 -5.89 -7.95
C PRO A 220 -7.47 -4.51 -7.96
N GLY A 221 -7.05 -3.63 -7.04
CA GLY A 221 -7.64 -2.31 -6.85
C GLY A 221 -9.00 -2.28 -6.15
N GLY A 222 -9.53 -3.44 -5.75
CA GLY A 222 -10.74 -3.57 -4.95
C GLY A 222 -10.52 -3.13 -3.50
N THR A 223 -11.62 -2.91 -2.80
CA THR A 223 -11.63 -2.39 -1.42
C THR A 223 -12.52 -3.21 -0.52
N VAL A 224 -12.21 -3.18 0.78
CA VAL A 224 -13.02 -3.79 1.84
C VAL A 224 -13.33 -2.74 2.90
N VAL A 225 -14.59 -2.37 3.04
CA VAL A 225 -15.06 -1.37 4.01
C VAL A 225 -15.60 -2.08 5.25
N LEU A 226 -14.99 -1.77 6.39
CA LEU A 226 -15.32 -2.28 7.72
C LEU A 226 -15.92 -1.14 8.54
N THR A 227 -17.17 -1.28 9.00
CA THR A 227 -17.87 -0.21 9.74
C THR A 227 -18.54 -0.73 11.02
N ASN A 228 -19.00 0.18 11.87
CA ASN A 228 -19.84 -0.14 13.03
C ASN A 228 -21.33 -0.15 12.70
N SER A 229 -21.74 0.52 11.63
CA SER A 229 -23.14 0.69 11.23
C SER A 229 -23.21 0.79 9.72
N ALA A 230 -23.71 -0.24 9.05
CA ALA A 230 -23.74 -0.27 7.58
C ALA A 230 -25.05 0.32 7.02
N ILE A 231 -25.32 1.59 7.36
CA ILE A 231 -26.50 2.34 6.91
C ILE A 231 -26.09 3.56 6.05
N ASP A 232 -27.07 4.27 5.50
CA ASP A 232 -26.80 5.57 4.89
C ASP A 232 -26.71 6.63 6.00
N HIS A 233 -25.50 7.06 6.35
CA HIS A 233 -25.31 8.10 7.36
C HIS A 233 -25.47 9.52 6.81
N SER A 234 -25.34 9.70 5.49
CA SER A 234 -25.43 11.02 4.85
C SER A 234 -26.81 11.67 5.04
N VAL A 235 -27.85 10.84 5.22
CA VAL A 235 -29.20 11.31 5.52
C VAL A 235 -29.34 11.93 6.92
N ASN A 236 -28.43 11.60 7.84
CA ASN A 236 -28.44 12.07 9.23
C ASN A 236 -27.46 13.22 9.47
N ALA A 237 -26.33 13.22 8.76
CA ALA A 237 -25.25 14.20 8.91
C ALA A 237 -24.62 14.50 7.53
N PRO A 238 -24.62 15.76 7.05
CA PRO A 238 -24.22 16.09 5.68
C PRO A 238 -22.79 15.72 5.28
N ASN A 239 -21.87 15.64 6.23
CA ASN A 239 -20.46 15.30 5.99
C ASN A 239 -20.16 13.81 6.25
N GLU A 240 -21.19 12.99 6.48
CA GLU A 240 -21.04 11.53 6.57
C GLU A 240 -21.23 10.85 5.22
N HIS A 241 -20.82 9.58 5.16
CA HIS A 241 -20.90 8.77 3.94
C HIS A 241 -22.04 7.77 3.98
N ASN A 242 -22.50 7.36 2.80
CA ASN A 242 -23.40 6.22 2.66
C ASN A 242 -22.59 4.91 2.78
N LEU A 243 -22.87 4.11 3.82
CA LEU A 243 -22.19 2.85 4.11
C LEU A 243 -23.09 1.62 3.91
N LEU A 244 -24.22 1.74 3.20
CA LEU A 244 -25.09 0.60 2.87
C LEU A 244 -24.37 -0.50 2.09
N LYS A 245 -23.28 -0.15 1.39
CA LYS A 245 -22.44 -1.07 0.64
C LYS A 245 -21.14 -1.42 1.38
N ALA A 246 -21.09 -1.28 2.70
CA ALA A 246 -19.97 -1.79 3.49
C ALA A 246 -19.92 -3.32 3.40
N ASP A 247 -18.72 -3.89 3.46
CA ASP A 247 -18.51 -5.33 3.25
C ASP A 247 -18.71 -6.11 4.54
N PHE A 248 -18.31 -5.51 5.68
CA PHE A 248 -18.49 -6.09 6.99
C PHE A 248 -18.85 -5.04 8.04
N GLU A 249 -19.61 -5.48 9.04
CA GLU A 249 -20.08 -4.65 10.15
C GLU A 249 -19.63 -5.24 11.49
N ALA A 250 -18.92 -4.47 12.31
CA ALA A 250 -18.74 -4.75 13.73
C ALA A 250 -20.05 -4.42 14.45
N LYS A 251 -20.99 -5.37 14.40
CA LYS A 251 -22.34 -5.19 14.93
C LYS A 251 -22.31 -4.88 16.42
N ASP A 252 -23.15 -3.93 16.82
CA ASP A 252 -23.45 -3.70 18.23
C ASP A 252 -24.34 -4.84 18.76
N LYS A 253 -24.39 -4.99 20.09
CA LYS A 253 -25.26 -5.99 20.72
C LYS A 253 -26.73 -5.67 20.44
N VAL A 254 -27.59 -6.69 20.49
CA VAL A 254 -29.05 -6.50 20.39
C VAL A 254 -29.52 -5.51 21.47
N GLY A 255 -30.27 -4.48 21.06
CA GLY A 255 -30.69 -3.38 21.94
C GLY A 255 -29.59 -2.36 22.26
N GLY A 256 -28.46 -2.42 21.55
CA GLY A 256 -27.39 -1.43 21.58
C GLY A 256 -27.79 -0.07 20.98
N LYS A 257 -26.87 0.88 21.00
CA LYS A 257 -27.11 2.25 20.52
C LYS A 257 -26.88 2.40 19.03
N THR A 258 -26.05 1.53 18.45
CA THR A 258 -25.74 1.56 17.03
C THR A 258 -26.74 0.72 16.25
N GLN A 259 -27.25 1.26 15.16
CA GLN A 259 -28.16 0.55 14.27
C GLN A 259 -27.35 -0.43 13.42
N ASN A 260 -27.59 -1.72 13.60
CA ASN A 260 -27.03 -2.76 12.77
C ASN A 260 -27.80 -2.89 11.44
N ASN A 261 -27.10 -3.23 10.36
CA ASN A 261 -27.73 -3.67 9.11
C ASN A 261 -27.79 -5.20 9.04
N PRO A 262 -28.97 -5.84 9.07
CA PRO A 262 -29.07 -7.31 9.09
C PRO A 262 -28.46 -8.00 7.86
N ASP A 263 -28.40 -7.31 6.72
CA ASP A 263 -27.94 -7.89 5.44
C ASP A 263 -26.42 -7.86 5.28
N VAL A 264 -25.71 -7.11 6.13
CA VAL A 264 -24.25 -6.98 6.06
C VAL A 264 -23.60 -8.00 7.01
N PRO A 265 -22.66 -8.84 6.53
CA PRO A 265 -21.98 -9.83 7.37
C PRO A 265 -21.27 -9.21 8.58
N ALA A 266 -21.32 -9.91 9.72
CA ALA A 266 -20.70 -9.42 10.95
C ALA A 266 -19.19 -9.69 10.97
N LEU A 267 -18.40 -8.74 11.48
CA LEU A 267 -17.05 -9.02 11.98
C LEU A 267 -17.12 -9.87 13.25
N LEU A 268 -16.18 -10.79 13.40
CA LEU A 268 -16.03 -11.57 14.62
C LEU A 268 -15.23 -10.78 15.64
N SER A 269 -15.76 -10.57 16.85
CA SER A 269 -14.98 -10.01 17.97
C SER A 269 -14.15 -11.13 18.59
N VAL A 270 -12.82 -11.00 18.53
CA VAL A 270 -11.86 -12.01 18.99
C VAL A 270 -11.29 -11.64 20.36
N PHE A 271 -11.02 -10.36 20.57
CA PHE A 271 -10.58 -9.81 21.83
C PHE A 271 -11.17 -8.42 22.03
N ASN A 272 -11.58 -8.10 23.25
CA ASN A 272 -12.19 -6.82 23.56
C ASN A 272 -12.03 -6.49 25.05
N ILE A 273 -11.36 -5.37 25.36
CA ILE A 273 -11.22 -4.91 26.74
C ILE A 273 -12.49 -4.26 27.31
N TYR A 274 -13.46 -3.93 26.45
CA TYR A 274 -14.67 -3.22 26.82
C TYR A 274 -15.88 -4.17 26.88
N PRO A 275 -16.37 -4.52 28.08
CA PRO A 275 -17.49 -5.46 28.22
C PRO A 275 -18.82 -4.90 27.66
N THR A 276 -18.93 -3.58 27.49
CA THR A 276 -20.17 -2.91 27.08
C THR A 276 -20.15 -2.36 25.65
N ILE A 277 -18.99 -2.39 24.96
CA ILE A 277 -18.81 -1.86 23.60
C ILE A 277 -18.50 -3.03 22.68
N ALA A 278 -19.52 -3.55 21.99
CA ALA A 278 -19.36 -4.72 21.12
C ALA A 278 -18.74 -4.39 19.75
N ASN A 279 -18.99 -3.18 19.27
CA ASN A 279 -18.47 -2.67 17.99
C ASN A 279 -17.04 -2.11 18.12
N MET A 280 -16.46 -1.66 17.01
CA MET A 280 -15.12 -1.06 17.02
C MET A 280 -15.15 0.26 17.79
N ASN A 281 -14.36 0.37 18.86
CA ASN A 281 -14.18 1.58 19.64
C ASN A 281 -13.19 2.53 18.94
N LEU A 282 -13.60 3.08 17.79
CA LEU A 282 -12.81 4.01 17.00
C LEU A 282 -12.87 5.41 17.61
N THR A 283 -11.71 5.98 17.93
CA THR A 283 -11.63 7.30 18.58
C THR A 283 -10.82 8.28 17.75
N ASN A 284 -11.16 9.57 17.83
CA ASN A 284 -10.34 10.65 17.27
C ASN A 284 -9.22 11.12 18.23
N ASN A 285 -9.06 10.45 19.39
CA ASN A 285 -8.07 10.77 20.42
C ASN A 285 -6.79 9.91 20.29
N GLY A 286 -6.42 9.55 19.07
CA GLY A 286 -5.38 8.57 18.80
C GLY A 286 -5.99 7.17 18.68
N GLN A 287 -5.94 6.59 17.48
CA GLN A 287 -6.51 5.28 17.17
C GLN A 287 -5.63 4.56 16.17
N GLY A 288 -4.50 4.04 16.63
CA GLY A 288 -3.68 3.17 15.79
C GLY A 288 -4.46 1.94 15.34
N VAL A 289 -4.21 1.52 14.10
CA VAL A 289 -4.84 0.35 13.47
C VAL A 289 -3.74 -0.52 12.88
N VAL A 290 -3.82 -1.82 13.08
CA VAL A 290 -2.97 -2.81 12.42
C VAL A 290 -3.83 -3.88 11.77
N ILE A 291 -3.37 -4.41 10.65
CA ILE A 291 -3.92 -5.64 10.07
C ILE A 291 -2.86 -6.74 10.13
N PHE A 292 -3.30 -7.97 10.36
CA PHE A 292 -2.39 -9.08 10.58
C PHE A 292 -2.98 -10.43 10.18
N ARG A 293 -2.10 -11.39 9.92
CA ARG A 293 -2.45 -12.79 9.65
C ARG A 293 -1.65 -13.73 10.53
N THR A 294 -2.32 -14.78 11.00
CA THR A 294 -1.68 -15.85 11.76
C THR A 294 -2.53 -17.12 11.72
N THR A 295 -1.87 -18.27 11.83
CA THR A 295 -2.50 -19.57 12.06
C THR A 295 -2.68 -19.88 13.54
N ALA A 296 -2.06 -19.09 14.42
CA ALA A 296 -2.23 -19.23 15.86
C ALA A 296 -3.62 -18.80 16.32
N ASP A 297 -4.09 -19.39 17.42
CA ASP A 297 -5.32 -18.94 18.07
C ASP A 297 -5.06 -17.60 18.78
N VAL A 298 -5.54 -16.52 18.17
CA VAL A 298 -5.39 -15.15 18.68
C VAL A 298 -6.09 -14.96 20.02
N SER A 299 -7.16 -15.72 20.31
CA SER A 299 -7.85 -15.62 21.61
C SER A 299 -6.97 -16.05 22.79
N GLN A 300 -5.91 -16.82 22.52
CA GLN A 300 -4.96 -17.32 23.50
C GLN A 300 -3.69 -16.46 23.61
N PHE A 301 -3.60 -15.34 22.89
CA PHE A 301 -2.46 -14.44 23.01
C PHE A 301 -2.38 -13.87 24.43
N LYS A 302 -1.15 -13.72 24.92
CA LYS A 302 -0.90 -13.25 26.28
C LYS A 302 -1.46 -11.85 26.47
N LEU A 303 -1.98 -11.59 27.66
CA LEU A 303 -2.44 -10.29 28.08
C LEU A 303 -1.48 -9.70 29.12
N THR A 304 -1.39 -8.37 29.16
CA THR A 304 -0.64 -7.64 30.19
C THR A 304 -1.49 -6.53 30.77
N TYR A 305 -1.29 -6.22 32.05
CA TYR A 305 -1.78 -4.96 32.61
C TYR A 305 -0.98 -3.78 32.05
N LYS A 306 -1.50 -2.57 32.26
CA LYS A 306 -0.74 -1.33 32.07
C LYS A 306 0.62 -1.38 32.78
N TYR A 307 1.65 -0.76 32.20
CA TYR A 307 3.00 -0.80 32.75
C TYR A 307 3.04 -0.40 34.23
N GLY A 308 3.75 -1.19 35.05
CA GLY A 308 3.83 -1.00 36.49
C GLY A 308 2.55 -1.32 37.28
N LYS A 309 1.52 -1.92 36.65
CA LYS A 309 0.29 -2.37 37.31
C LYS A 309 0.20 -3.89 37.34
N THR A 310 -0.54 -4.41 38.31
CA THR A 310 -0.81 -5.84 38.52
C THR A 310 -2.31 -6.17 38.59
N ASN A 311 -3.16 -5.16 38.39
CA ASN A 311 -4.61 -5.28 38.35
C ASN A 311 -5.22 -4.26 37.38
N GLY A 312 -6.52 -4.38 37.11
CA GLY A 312 -7.27 -3.49 36.23
C GLY A 312 -7.40 -4.01 34.80
N THR A 313 -7.42 -3.10 33.83
CA THR A 313 -7.55 -3.45 32.40
C THR A 313 -6.33 -4.20 31.91
N GLN A 314 -6.55 -5.29 31.18
CA GLN A 314 -5.49 -6.02 30.46
C GLN A 314 -5.60 -5.76 28.97
N TYR A 315 -4.45 -5.59 28.32
CA TYR A 315 -4.30 -5.39 26.88
C TYR A 315 -3.65 -6.63 26.28
N MET A 316 -4.01 -6.96 25.04
CA MET A 316 -3.39 -8.10 24.36
C MET A 316 -2.03 -7.71 23.80
N LEU A 317 -1.05 -8.58 24.03
CA LEU A 317 0.28 -8.53 23.43
C LEU A 317 0.22 -9.18 22.05
N LEU A 318 0.09 -8.37 21.00
CA LEU A 318 0.09 -8.84 19.60
C LEU A 318 1.54 -8.95 19.10
N PRO A 319 2.04 -10.14 18.75
CA PRO A 319 3.38 -10.29 18.18
C PRO A 319 3.52 -9.51 16.87
N LYS A 320 4.51 -8.61 16.82
CA LYS A 320 4.79 -7.74 15.67
C LYS A 320 4.93 -8.53 14.37
N ARG A 321 5.57 -9.71 14.42
CA ARG A 321 5.79 -10.61 13.28
C ARG A 321 4.54 -11.04 12.50
N HIS A 322 3.34 -10.85 13.07
CA HIS A 322 2.08 -11.15 12.38
C HIS A 322 1.53 -9.98 11.58
N ILE A 323 1.95 -8.76 11.91
CA ILE A 323 1.44 -7.52 11.32
C ILE A 323 1.92 -7.43 9.88
N ILE A 324 0.98 -7.15 8.98
CA ILE A 324 1.26 -6.97 7.55
C ILE A 324 1.18 -5.50 7.12
N ASP A 325 0.43 -4.68 7.85
CA ASP A 325 0.37 -3.22 7.68
C ASP A 325 -0.15 -2.58 8.96
N GLY A 326 0.27 -1.34 9.23
CA GLY A 326 -0.06 -0.60 10.43
C GLY A 326 -0.01 0.91 10.22
N VAL A 327 -0.95 1.61 10.85
CA VAL A 327 -1.09 3.07 10.76
C VAL A 327 -1.25 3.64 12.17
N ASP A 328 -0.33 4.50 12.57
CA ASP A 328 -0.35 5.21 13.84
C ASP A 328 -1.14 6.52 13.68
N PHE A 329 -2.46 6.46 13.88
CA PHE A 329 -3.31 7.64 13.96
C PHE A 329 -3.18 8.24 15.36
N LEU A 330 -2.66 9.46 15.47
CA LEU A 330 -2.44 10.15 16.74
C LEU A 330 -3.46 11.25 16.99
N ARG A 331 -3.58 11.62 18.26
CA ARG A 331 -4.41 12.74 18.68
C ARG A 331 -3.84 14.06 18.17
N HIS A 332 -4.69 14.86 17.53
CA HIS A 332 -4.37 16.24 17.18
C HIS A 332 -4.91 17.21 18.23
N LYS A 333 -4.05 18.04 18.82
CA LYS A 333 -4.40 19.05 19.83
C LYS A 333 -4.05 20.45 19.30
N ALA A 334 -4.47 21.49 20.03
CA ALA A 334 -4.21 22.88 19.64
C ALA A 334 -2.70 23.21 19.46
N THR A 335 -1.82 22.46 20.11
CA THR A 335 -0.36 22.60 20.00
C THR A 335 0.27 21.67 18.94
N GLY A 336 -0.54 21.06 18.08
CA GLY A 336 -0.11 20.09 17.06
C GLY A 336 -0.41 18.65 17.44
N THR A 337 0.11 17.71 16.68
CA THR A 337 -0.09 16.27 16.92
C THR A 337 0.78 15.78 18.08
N ASP A 338 0.22 14.95 18.96
CA ASP A 338 0.91 14.46 20.16
C ASP A 338 1.84 13.27 19.83
N VAL A 339 3.03 13.57 19.31
CA VAL A 339 4.02 12.55 18.88
C VAL A 339 4.44 11.62 20.02
N GLY A 340 4.34 12.05 21.27
CA GLY A 340 4.62 11.24 22.45
C GLY A 340 3.64 10.06 22.64
N GLU A 341 2.55 10.01 21.88
CA GLU A 341 1.55 8.94 21.92
C GLU A 341 1.78 7.85 20.85
N LYS A 342 2.94 7.81 20.18
CA LYS A 342 3.27 6.77 19.20
C LYS A 342 3.21 5.37 19.81
N ARG A 343 2.53 4.45 19.12
CA ARG A 343 2.27 3.06 19.56
C ARG A 343 2.86 2.01 18.63
N LEU A 344 3.31 2.43 17.44
CA LEU A 344 3.97 1.57 16.48
C LEU A 344 5.48 1.87 16.40
N TYR A 345 6.25 0.80 16.26
CA TYR A 345 7.69 0.84 15.99
C TYR A 345 7.96 1.35 14.57
N THR A 346 9.18 1.83 14.34
CA THR A 346 9.57 2.44 13.06
C THR A 346 9.58 1.49 11.88
N ASP A 347 9.73 0.19 12.11
CA ASP A 347 9.66 -0.85 11.07
C ASP A 347 8.22 -1.19 10.66
N ILE A 348 7.22 -0.80 11.46
CA ILE A 348 5.79 -0.87 11.11
C ILE A 348 5.31 0.49 10.58
N ASP A 349 5.51 1.55 11.37
CA ASP A 349 5.16 2.92 11.04
C ASP A 349 6.13 3.91 11.74
N ALA A 350 7.10 4.39 10.98
CA ALA A 350 8.09 5.39 11.40
C ALA A 350 7.48 6.77 11.67
N GLY A 351 6.33 7.06 11.06
CA GLY A 351 5.67 8.35 11.17
C GLY A 351 4.40 8.26 12.00
N PHE A 352 3.46 9.11 11.64
CA PHE A 352 2.12 9.12 12.18
C PHE A 352 1.22 9.91 11.24
N THR A 353 -0.08 9.75 11.43
CA THR A 353 -1.08 10.61 10.79
C THR A 353 -2.07 11.11 11.83
N SER A 354 -2.84 12.13 11.48
CA SER A 354 -3.92 12.64 12.32
C SER A 354 -4.88 13.43 11.43
N ILE A 355 -6.09 13.67 11.92
CA ILE A 355 -6.96 14.70 11.34
C ILE A 355 -6.42 16.11 11.66
N ASN A 356 -6.92 17.14 10.97
CA ASN A 356 -6.54 18.53 11.27
C ASN A 356 -7.42 19.13 12.38
N ALA A 357 -8.68 18.70 12.49
CA ALA A 357 -9.59 19.27 13.48
C ALA A 357 -9.29 18.75 14.90
N THR A 358 -8.91 19.66 15.81
CA THR A 358 -8.65 19.35 17.23
C THR A 358 -9.84 18.68 17.94
N ALA A 359 -11.08 19.07 17.61
CA ALA A 359 -12.28 18.50 18.23
C ALA A 359 -12.76 17.20 17.56
N GLY A 360 -12.16 16.82 16.42
CA GLY A 360 -12.84 15.99 15.42
C GLY A 360 -14.12 16.63 14.90
N LEU A 361 -15.10 15.80 14.55
CA LEU A 361 -16.41 16.20 14.03
C LEU A 361 -16.33 17.04 12.75
N SER A 362 -15.24 16.89 11.99
CA SER A 362 -14.94 17.64 10.77
C SER A 362 -15.39 16.94 9.49
N GLY A 363 -15.74 15.65 9.55
CA GLY A 363 -15.91 14.82 8.36
C GLY A 363 -14.59 14.44 7.69
N GLU A 364 -13.45 14.70 8.35
CA GLU A 364 -12.14 14.38 7.79
C GLU A 364 -11.86 12.87 7.81
N VAL A 365 -11.48 12.35 6.64
CA VAL A 365 -10.90 11.03 6.45
C VAL A 365 -9.39 11.15 6.30
N VAL A 366 -8.68 10.24 6.96
CA VAL A 366 -7.27 9.98 6.68
C VAL A 366 -7.21 8.91 5.59
N TYR A 367 -6.55 9.22 4.47
CA TYR A 367 -6.48 8.34 3.31
C TYR A 367 -5.05 8.19 2.82
N ARG A 368 -4.70 6.99 2.36
CA ARG A 368 -3.38 6.69 1.80
C ARG A 368 -3.29 7.30 0.40
N LYS A 369 -2.21 8.03 0.14
CA LYS A 369 -1.97 8.72 -1.14
C LYS A 369 -1.70 7.70 -2.23
N THR A 370 -2.03 8.05 -3.47
CA THR A 370 -1.58 7.31 -4.64
C THR A 370 -0.12 7.68 -4.96
N SER A 371 0.75 6.69 -5.10
CA SER A 371 2.10 6.88 -5.62
C SER A 371 2.11 6.92 -7.15
N THR A 372 1.42 5.96 -7.78
CA THR A 372 1.31 5.89 -9.24
C THR A 372 0.00 5.23 -9.66
N THR A 373 -0.30 5.26 -10.95
CA THR A 373 -1.46 4.57 -11.54
C THR A 373 -0.97 3.61 -12.59
N ALA A 374 -1.30 2.33 -12.43
CA ALA A 374 -0.96 1.29 -13.38
C ALA A 374 -1.71 1.50 -14.71
N ALA A 375 -1.22 0.89 -15.79
CA ALA A 375 -1.78 1.04 -17.14
C ALA A 375 -3.27 0.61 -17.23
N ASN A 376 -3.71 -0.29 -16.34
CA ASN A 376 -5.10 -0.74 -16.23
C ASN A 376 -5.99 0.21 -15.38
N GLY A 377 -5.48 1.38 -14.96
CA GLY A 377 -6.20 2.36 -14.14
C GLY A 377 -6.19 2.08 -12.63
N LYS A 378 -5.60 0.95 -12.19
CA LYS A 378 -5.44 0.62 -10.77
C LYS A 378 -4.51 1.62 -10.09
N ARG A 379 -4.88 2.13 -8.92
CA ARG A 379 -4.01 2.98 -8.11
C ARG A 379 -3.01 2.12 -7.35
N ILE A 380 -1.76 2.53 -7.33
CA ILE A 380 -0.73 1.97 -6.45
C ILE A 380 -0.59 2.94 -5.29
N LEU A 381 -0.98 2.51 -4.10
CA LEU A 381 -0.95 3.35 -2.91
C LEU A 381 0.48 3.46 -2.39
N MET A 382 0.82 4.63 -1.82
CA MET A 382 2.10 4.90 -1.20
C MET A 382 2.18 4.16 0.13
N ASP A 383 3.20 3.33 0.32
CA ASP A 383 3.45 2.57 1.55
C ASP A 383 4.96 2.51 1.81
N THR A 384 5.45 3.47 2.58
CA THR A 384 6.86 3.61 2.95
C THR A 384 7.12 3.22 4.41
N ASN A 385 6.17 2.53 5.05
CA ASN A 385 6.10 2.33 6.50
C ASN A 385 6.21 3.66 7.26
N ASN A 386 5.60 4.72 6.74
CA ASN A 386 5.67 6.03 7.37
C ASN A 386 4.39 6.80 7.07
N SER A 387 3.45 6.77 8.00
CA SER A 387 2.13 7.37 7.79
C SER A 387 2.16 8.89 7.56
N SER A 388 3.22 9.58 7.99
CA SER A 388 3.40 11.01 7.70
C SER A 388 3.74 11.26 6.24
N ASN A 389 4.41 10.29 5.59
CA ASN A 389 4.65 10.31 4.16
C ASN A 389 3.51 9.66 3.38
N ASP A 390 2.85 8.63 3.90
CA ASP A 390 1.95 7.78 3.12
C ASP A 390 0.51 8.32 3.07
N PHE A 391 0.09 9.07 4.08
CA PHE A 391 -1.29 9.52 4.23
C PHE A 391 -1.47 11.03 4.08
N ALA A 392 -2.68 11.42 3.69
CA ALA A 392 -3.18 12.78 3.71
C ALA A 392 -4.58 12.82 4.35
N VAL A 393 -5.07 14.04 4.59
CA VAL A 393 -6.38 14.28 5.22
C VAL A 393 -7.28 15.00 4.24
N SER A 394 -8.54 14.59 4.13
CA SER A 394 -9.54 15.28 3.32
C SER A 394 -10.93 15.16 3.94
N ALA A 395 -11.79 16.16 3.77
CA ALA A 395 -13.21 16.09 4.13
C ALA A 395 -14.12 15.71 2.95
N SER A 396 -13.55 15.50 1.76
CA SER A 396 -14.32 15.27 0.52
C SER A 396 -14.14 13.87 -0.08
N ILE A 397 -13.14 13.11 0.40
CA ILE A 397 -12.88 11.77 -0.13
C ILE A 397 -13.90 10.79 0.44
N ALA A 398 -14.66 10.17 -0.46
CA ALA A 398 -15.63 9.15 -0.13
C ALA A 398 -14.99 7.75 0.03
N PRO A 399 -15.65 6.81 0.72
CA PRO A 399 -15.28 5.40 0.69
C PRO A 399 -15.12 4.90 -0.74
N ARG A 400 -14.16 4.00 -0.94
CA ARG A 400 -13.81 3.37 -2.23
C ARG A 400 -13.29 4.31 -3.33
N VAL A 401 -13.10 5.59 -3.03
CA VAL A 401 -12.50 6.56 -3.97
C VAL A 401 -11.03 6.79 -3.62
N TYR A 402 -10.13 6.74 -4.60
CA TYR A 402 -8.70 7.05 -4.45
C TYR A 402 -8.29 8.04 -5.53
N GLN A 403 -7.49 9.03 -5.12
CA GLN A 403 -7.00 10.13 -5.98
C GLN A 403 -5.55 9.89 -6.37
#